data_AF-A0A1N7DBM1-F1
#
_entry.id   AF-A0A1N7DBM1-F1
#
_cell.length_a   1.000
_cell.length_b   1.000
_cell.length_c   1.000
_cell.angle_alpha   90.00
_cell.angle_beta   90.00
_cell.angle_gamma   90.00
#
_symmetry.space_group_name_H-M   'P 1'
#
loop_
_entity.id
_entity.type
_entity.pdbx_description
1 polymer ?
#
loop_
_entity_poly.entity_id
_entity_poly.type
_entity_poly.pdbx_seq_one_letter_code
_entity_poly.pdbx_strand_id
1 'polypeptide(L)'
;MQMRTVAERAGVALGTLYRYFPSKMDLVVAVVGEEIDLLESSIERRPPHAAHPAGRAVDVLMRATRGLMREPELADALIRSLIMAEVEAPFGDRMASLLLRVATDGRTVSLPPEDQLALTGSLAGVWVQELLEMLRGRRTYEQIQHRIEIAAERLLAGF
;
A
#
# COMPACT_ATOMS: atom_id res chain seq x y z
N MET A 1 1.34 -19.91 4.74
CA MET A 1 0.50 -19.57 5.92
C MET A 1 -0.66 -20.56 6.01
N GLN A 2 -0.68 -21.41 7.04
CA GLN A 2 -1.81 -22.30 7.37
C GLN A 2 -2.56 -21.73 8.58
N MET A 3 -3.91 -21.80 8.60
CA MET A 3 -4.74 -21.25 9.69
C MET A 3 -4.38 -21.83 11.06
N ARG A 4 -4.07 -23.14 11.12
CA ARG A 4 -3.62 -23.79 12.36
C ARG A 4 -2.36 -23.16 12.93
N THR A 5 -1.34 -22.96 12.10
CA THR A 5 -0.08 -22.32 12.49
C THR A 5 -0.30 -20.89 12.99
N VAL A 6 -1.23 -20.15 12.37
CA VAL A 6 -1.59 -18.79 12.83
C VAL A 6 -2.24 -18.85 14.21
N ALA A 7 -3.21 -19.75 14.43
CA ALA A 7 -3.88 -19.91 15.72
C ALA A 7 -2.90 -20.28 16.84
N GLU A 8 -2.00 -21.23 16.57
CA GLU A 8 -0.93 -21.64 17.49
C GLU A 8 0.00 -20.48 17.86
N ARG A 9 0.48 -19.72 16.86
CA ARG A 9 1.37 -18.56 17.09
C ARG A 9 0.66 -17.41 17.81
N ALA A 10 -0.63 -17.20 17.55
CA ALA A 10 -1.44 -16.18 18.21
C ALA A 10 -1.92 -16.61 19.61
N GLY A 11 -1.67 -17.86 20.03
CA GLY A 11 -2.11 -18.36 21.33
C GLY A 11 -3.63 -18.48 21.46
N VAL A 12 -4.35 -18.67 20.35
CA VAL A 12 -5.81 -18.79 20.32
C VAL A 12 -6.25 -20.17 19.82
N ALA A 13 -7.44 -20.61 20.24
CA ALA A 13 -8.02 -21.82 19.69
C ALA A 13 -8.35 -21.63 18.19
N LEU A 14 -8.20 -22.69 17.39
CA LEU A 14 -8.50 -22.66 15.96
C LEU A 14 -9.96 -22.24 15.69
N GLY A 15 -10.91 -22.70 16.51
CA GLY A 15 -12.32 -22.28 16.43
C GLY A 15 -12.54 -20.80 16.73
N THR A 16 -11.70 -20.18 17.57
CA THR A 16 -11.72 -18.72 17.78
C THR A 16 -11.25 -18.01 16.53
N LEU A 17 -10.15 -18.46 15.91
CA LEU A 17 -9.64 -17.84 14.68
C LEU A 17 -10.67 -17.89 13.55
N TYR A 18 -11.32 -19.04 13.31
CA TYR A 18 -12.36 -19.18 12.28
C TYR A 18 -13.61 -18.35 12.56
N ARG A 19 -13.91 -18.03 13.82
CA ARG A 19 -15.03 -17.15 14.18
C ARG A 19 -14.79 -15.72 13.70
N TYR A 20 -13.55 -15.23 13.78
CA TYR A 20 -13.19 -13.87 13.34
C TYR A 20 -12.81 -13.81 11.86
N PHE A 21 -12.16 -14.85 11.35
CA PHE A 21 -11.70 -14.95 9.97
C PHE A 21 -12.18 -16.28 9.38
N PRO A 22 -13.40 -16.31 8.80
CA PRO A 22 -14.02 -17.53 8.28
C PRO A 22 -13.16 -18.28 7.25
N SER A 23 -12.36 -17.55 6.47
CA SER A 23 -11.38 -18.11 5.55
C SER A 23 -9.99 -17.53 5.76
N LYS A 24 -8.99 -18.19 5.16
CA LYS A 24 -7.63 -17.64 5.07
C LYS A 24 -7.62 -16.30 4.33
N MET A 25 -8.49 -16.11 3.34
CA MET A 25 -8.56 -14.84 2.61
C MET A 25 -9.11 -13.71 3.47
N ASP A 26 -10.09 -13.98 4.33
CA ASP A 26 -10.59 -12.98 5.29
C ASP A 26 -9.48 -12.52 6.24
N LEU A 27 -8.64 -13.46 6.69
CA LEU A 27 -7.46 -13.11 7.49
C LEU A 27 -6.46 -12.26 6.69
N VAL A 28 -6.18 -12.61 5.43
CA VAL A 28 -5.26 -11.85 4.57
C VAL A 28 -5.77 -10.42 4.35
N VAL A 29 -7.06 -10.26 4.04
CA VAL A 29 -7.69 -8.94 3.84
C VAL A 29 -7.63 -8.12 5.13
N ALA A 30 -7.91 -8.74 6.28
CA ALA A 30 -7.83 -8.06 7.58
C ALA A 30 -6.41 -7.58 7.90
N VAL A 31 -5.39 -8.43 7.70
CA VAL A 31 -3.99 -8.07 7.90
C VAL A 31 -3.58 -6.91 6.98
N VAL A 32 -3.96 -6.97 5.71
CA VAL A 32 -3.65 -5.91 4.75
C VAL A 32 -4.36 -4.60 5.12
N GLY A 33 -5.59 -4.68 5.61
CA GLY A 33 -6.32 -3.53 6.15
C GLY A 33 -5.59 -2.88 7.32
N GLU A 34 -5.16 -3.69 8.30
CA GLU A 34 -4.40 -3.23 9.46
C GLU A 34 -3.07 -2.57 9.05
N GLU A 35 -2.35 -3.12 8.08
CA GLU A 35 -1.11 -2.50 7.57
C GLU A 35 -1.36 -1.12 6.92
N ILE A 36 -2.49 -0.93 6.24
CA ILE A 36 -2.87 0.41 5.73
C ILE A 36 -3.20 1.36 6.89
N ASP A 37 -3.94 0.91 7.90
CA ASP A 37 -4.29 1.72 9.07
C ASP A 37 -3.04 2.19 9.82
N LEU A 38 -2.05 1.31 9.94
CA LEU A 38 -0.74 1.62 10.53
C LEU A 38 0.05 2.62 9.69
N LEU A 39 -0.01 2.51 8.36
CA LEU A 39 0.59 3.48 7.45
C LEU A 39 -0.09 4.85 7.58
N GLU A 40 -1.42 4.91 7.52
CA GLU A 40 -2.20 6.15 7.67
C GLU A 40 -1.88 6.84 9.01
N SER A 41 -1.92 6.08 10.11
CA SER A 41 -1.54 6.56 11.45
C SER A 41 -0.08 7.04 11.52
N SER A 42 0.83 6.42 10.77
CA SER A 42 2.22 6.85 10.67
C SER A 42 2.37 8.16 9.90
N ILE A 43 1.60 8.33 8.82
CA ILE A 43 1.56 9.55 8.03
C ILE A 43 0.98 10.70 8.85
N GLU A 44 -0.09 10.47 9.61
CA GLU A 44 -0.68 11.50 10.47
C GLU A 44 0.28 11.95 11.58
N ARG A 45 0.97 11.00 12.22
CA ARG A 45 1.98 11.31 13.25
C ARG A 45 3.20 12.03 12.70
N ARG A 46 3.60 11.73 11.47
CA ARG A 46 4.76 12.35 10.81
C ARG A 46 4.46 12.59 9.33
N PRO A 47 3.76 13.70 9.02
CA PRO A 47 3.38 14.03 7.65
C PRO A 47 4.60 14.16 6.73
N PRO A 48 4.48 13.84 5.44
CA PRO A 48 5.51 14.15 4.46
C PRO A 48 5.80 15.66 4.38
N HIS A 49 7.07 16.02 4.25
CA HIS A 49 7.52 17.41 4.28
C HIS A 49 8.00 17.94 2.92
N ALA A 50 7.95 17.11 1.88
CA ALA A 50 8.29 17.54 0.53
C ALA A 50 7.44 18.74 0.07
N ALA A 51 8.09 19.69 -0.59
CA ALA A 51 7.46 20.95 -1.00
C ALA A 51 6.37 20.74 -2.07
N HIS A 52 6.57 19.79 -2.99
CA HIS A 52 5.68 19.54 -4.12
C HIS A 52 4.85 18.25 -3.93
N PRO A 53 3.64 18.17 -4.54
CA PRO A 53 2.74 17.01 -4.44
C PRO A 53 3.41 15.67 -4.75
N ALA A 54 4.21 15.63 -5.82
CA ALA A 54 4.92 14.42 -6.23
C ALA A 54 5.87 13.88 -5.14
N GLY A 55 6.62 14.76 -4.48
CA GLY A 55 7.56 14.36 -3.43
C GLY A 55 6.84 13.83 -2.20
N ARG A 56 5.68 14.41 -1.84
CA ARG A 56 4.88 13.90 -0.72
C ARG A 56 4.30 12.52 -1.01
N ALA A 57 3.85 12.29 -2.25
CA ALA A 57 3.38 10.97 -2.69
C ALA A 57 4.53 9.93 -2.66
N VAL A 58 5.70 10.28 -3.18
CA VAL A 58 6.91 9.43 -3.12
C VAL A 58 7.25 9.09 -1.66
N ASP A 59 7.23 10.05 -0.75
CA ASP A 59 7.50 9.83 0.67
C ASP A 59 6.57 8.79 1.31
N VAL A 60 5.27 8.82 0.97
CA VAL A 60 4.28 7.82 1.43
C VAL A 60 4.61 6.45 0.89
N LEU A 61 4.82 6.33 -0.42
CA LEU A 61 5.09 5.06 -1.09
C LEU A 61 6.39 4.43 -0.59
N MET A 62 7.44 5.23 -0.43
CA MET A 62 8.72 4.74 0.09
C MET A 62 8.65 4.38 1.58
N ARG A 63 7.73 4.98 2.35
CA ARG A 63 7.43 4.58 3.72
C ARG A 63 6.69 3.25 3.77
N ALA A 64 5.72 3.04 2.88
CA ALA A 64 5.04 1.75 2.72
C ALA A 64 6.02 0.65 2.32
N THR A 65 6.89 0.91 1.32
CA THR A 65 7.96 -0.01 0.89
C THR A 65 8.86 -0.41 2.06
N ARG A 66 9.30 0.55 2.88
CA ARG A 66 10.12 0.26 4.08
C ARG A 66 9.39 -0.63 5.10
N GLY A 67 8.09 -0.44 5.27
CA GLY A 67 7.26 -1.28 6.14
C GLY A 67 7.23 -2.73 5.65
N LEU A 68 6.89 -2.92 4.37
CA LEU A 68 6.77 -4.23 3.74
C LEU A 68 8.10 -4.99 3.70
N MET A 69 9.22 -4.27 3.56
CA MET A 69 10.54 -4.88 3.57
C MET A 69 11.02 -5.37 4.95
N ARG A 70 10.25 -5.15 6.03
CA ARG A 70 10.55 -5.76 7.35
C ARG A 70 10.31 -7.27 7.34
N GLU A 71 9.30 -7.73 6.60
CA GLU A 71 8.96 -9.14 6.44
C GLU A 71 8.64 -9.44 4.96
N PRO A 72 9.65 -9.45 4.08
CA PRO A 72 9.45 -9.50 2.64
C PRO A 72 8.77 -10.79 2.15
N GLU A 73 9.02 -11.93 2.80
CA GLU A 73 8.36 -13.20 2.46
C GLU A 73 6.87 -13.17 2.78
N LEU A 74 6.49 -12.51 3.88
CA LEU A 74 5.09 -12.31 4.23
C LEU A 74 4.43 -11.35 3.24
N ALA A 75 5.09 -10.23 2.94
CA ALA A 75 4.60 -9.24 1.97
C ALA A 75 4.36 -9.86 0.58
N ASP A 76 5.31 -10.63 0.05
CA ASP A 76 5.16 -11.34 -1.24
C ASP A 76 3.98 -12.32 -1.21
N ALA A 77 3.84 -13.09 -0.14
CA ALA A 77 2.73 -14.03 0.00
C ALA A 77 1.36 -13.32 0.07
N LEU A 78 1.24 -12.23 0.82
CA LEU A 78 0.00 -11.47 0.95
C LEU A 78 -0.39 -10.80 -0.37
N ILE A 79 0.55 -10.09 -1.01
CA ILE A 79 0.28 -9.37 -2.27
C ILE A 79 -0.11 -10.35 -3.38
N ARG A 80 0.60 -11.48 -3.53
CA ARG A 80 0.21 -12.51 -4.51
C ARG A 80 -1.18 -13.08 -4.21
N SER A 81 -1.48 -13.31 -2.94
CA SER A 81 -2.79 -13.83 -2.53
C SER A 81 -3.92 -12.87 -2.90
N LEU A 82 -3.73 -11.55 -2.74
CA LEU A 82 -4.71 -10.54 -3.12
C LEU A 82 -4.91 -10.50 -4.65
N ILE A 83 -3.81 -10.49 -5.42
CA ILE A 83 -3.87 -10.45 -6.89
C ILE A 83 -4.58 -11.68 -7.45
N MET A 84 -4.26 -12.87 -6.93
CA MET A 84 -4.83 -14.13 -7.42
C MET A 84 -6.28 -14.33 -7.05
N ALA A 85 -6.73 -13.76 -5.93
CA ALA A 85 -8.07 -14.00 -5.42
C ALA A 85 -9.12 -13.07 -6.03
N GLU A 86 -8.73 -12.17 -6.95
CA GLU A 86 -9.60 -11.13 -7.54
C GLU A 86 -10.46 -10.41 -6.50
N VAL A 87 -9.97 -10.33 -5.27
CA VAL A 87 -10.72 -9.72 -4.18
C VAL A 87 -10.76 -8.24 -4.50
N GLU A 88 -11.97 -7.67 -4.50
CA GLU A 88 -12.19 -6.24 -4.33
C GLU A 88 -11.67 -5.85 -2.94
N ALA A 89 -10.35 -5.84 -2.80
CA ALA A 89 -9.70 -5.34 -1.62
C ALA A 89 -9.72 -3.82 -1.77
N PRO A 90 -10.28 -3.07 -0.81
CA PRO A 90 -10.27 -1.60 -0.86
C PRO A 90 -8.84 -1.04 -0.77
N PHE A 91 -7.80 -1.89 -0.77
CA PHE A 91 -6.40 -1.51 -0.75
C PHE A 91 -6.05 -0.50 -1.85
N GLY A 92 -6.47 -0.75 -3.09
CA GLY A 92 -6.20 0.15 -4.21
C GLY A 92 -6.80 1.54 -3.97
N ASP A 93 -8.09 1.57 -3.66
CA ASP A 93 -8.84 2.81 -3.44
C ASP A 93 -8.38 3.58 -2.20
N ARG A 94 -8.05 2.87 -1.11
CA ARG A 94 -7.50 3.46 0.11
C ARG A 94 -6.13 4.05 -0.14
N MET A 95 -5.26 3.34 -0.85
CA MET A 95 -3.94 3.86 -1.19
C MET A 95 -4.06 5.09 -2.10
N ALA A 96 -4.90 5.04 -3.13
CA ALA A 96 -5.16 6.18 -4.01
C ALA A 96 -5.67 7.39 -3.21
N SER A 97 -6.63 7.18 -2.32
CA SER A 97 -7.21 8.22 -1.45
C SER A 97 -6.19 8.81 -0.48
N LEU A 98 -5.32 7.98 0.10
CA LEU A 98 -4.23 8.44 0.96
C LEU A 98 -3.23 9.29 0.17
N LEU A 99 -2.80 8.81 -1.00
CA LEU A 99 -1.89 9.56 -1.87
C LEU A 99 -2.51 10.88 -2.30
N LEU A 100 -3.79 10.89 -2.66
CA LEU A 100 -4.52 12.10 -3.01
C LEU A 100 -4.50 13.10 -1.85
N ARG A 101 -4.94 12.67 -0.66
CA ARG A 101 -4.99 13.52 0.53
C ARG A 101 -3.63 14.15 0.87
N VAL A 102 -2.56 13.36 0.75
CA VAL A 102 -1.20 13.79 1.06
C VAL A 102 -0.60 14.66 -0.05
N ALA A 103 -0.86 14.32 -1.32
CA ALA A 103 -0.38 15.08 -2.46
C ALA A 103 -1.01 16.48 -2.50
N THR A 104 -2.29 16.61 -2.18
CA THR A 104 -2.94 17.94 -2.14
C THR A 104 -2.59 18.72 -0.88
N ASP A 105 -2.35 18.05 0.25
CA ASP A 105 -2.05 18.69 1.54
C ASP A 105 -3.11 19.76 1.89
N GLY A 106 -4.38 19.41 1.63
CA GLY A 106 -5.54 20.29 1.86
C GLY A 106 -5.72 21.43 0.85
N ARG A 107 -4.88 21.52 -0.19
CA ARG A 107 -5.02 22.53 -1.26
C ARG A 107 -5.99 22.08 -2.34
N THR A 108 -6.65 23.04 -2.98
CA THR A 108 -7.51 22.78 -4.14
C THR A 108 -6.66 22.50 -5.37
N VAL A 109 -6.95 21.40 -6.05
CA VAL A 109 -6.36 21.03 -7.34
C VAL A 109 -7.32 21.40 -8.46
N SER A 110 -6.80 21.90 -9.58
CA SER A 110 -7.62 22.37 -10.72
C SER A 110 -8.24 21.24 -11.56
N LEU A 111 -7.85 19.99 -11.30
CA LEU A 111 -8.31 18.82 -12.02
C LEU A 111 -9.67 18.35 -11.48
N PRO A 112 -10.52 17.71 -12.32
CA PRO A 112 -11.70 17.00 -11.86
C PRO A 112 -11.35 15.97 -10.76
N PRO A 113 -12.19 15.78 -9.72
CA PRO A 113 -11.91 14.81 -8.65
C PRO A 113 -11.69 13.38 -9.14
N GLU A 114 -12.41 12.96 -10.19
CA GLU A 114 -12.23 11.67 -10.86
C GLU A 114 -10.83 11.51 -11.46
N ASP A 115 -10.31 12.54 -12.12
CA ASP A 115 -8.96 12.55 -12.68
C ASP A 115 -7.90 12.53 -11.57
N GLN A 116 -8.13 13.26 -10.47
CA GLN A 116 -7.23 13.24 -9.32
C GLN A 116 -7.10 11.83 -8.73
N LEU A 117 -8.23 11.14 -8.56
CA LEU A 117 -8.25 9.77 -8.05
C LEU A 117 -7.61 8.80 -9.05
N ALA A 118 -7.90 8.94 -10.34
CA ALA A 118 -7.32 8.10 -11.39
C ALA A 118 -5.79 8.26 -11.49
N LEU A 119 -5.26 9.48 -11.37
CA LEU A 119 -3.83 9.75 -11.41
C LEU A 119 -3.10 9.20 -10.17
N THR A 120 -3.66 9.39 -8.98
CA THR A 120 -3.09 8.86 -7.73
C THR A 120 -3.20 7.34 -7.66
N GLY A 121 -4.30 6.75 -8.13
CA GLY A 121 -4.47 5.32 -8.31
C GLY A 121 -3.50 4.71 -9.33
N SER A 122 -3.25 5.41 -10.44
CA SER A 122 -2.25 5.01 -11.44
C SER A 122 -0.84 4.96 -10.83
N LEU A 123 -0.49 5.97 -10.03
CA LEU A 123 0.78 5.99 -9.31
C LEU A 123 0.90 4.83 -8.31
N ALA A 124 -0.17 4.52 -7.57
CA ALA A 124 -0.22 3.35 -6.69
C ALA A 124 -0.04 2.04 -7.48
N GLY A 125 -0.66 1.91 -8.65
CA GLY A 125 -0.50 0.77 -9.54
C GLY A 125 0.96 0.58 -10.01
N VAL A 126 1.63 1.68 -10.39
CA VAL A 126 3.07 1.65 -10.71
C VAL A 126 3.89 1.16 -9.51
N TRP A 127 3.62 1.67 -8.31
CA TRP A 127 4.32 1.26 -7.09
C TRP A 127 4.13 -0.24 -6.78
N VAL A 128 2.91 -0.76 -6.87
CA VAL A 128 2.64 -2.20 -6.66
C VAL A 128 3.45 -3.05 -7.63
N GLN A 129 3.52 -2.66 -8.90
CA GLN A 129 4.31 -3.37 -9.90
C GLN A 129 5.81 -3.34 -9.59
N GLU A 130 6.36 -2.18 -9.20
CA GLU A 130 7.77 -2.08 -8.81
C GLU A 130 8.07 -2.94 -7.57
N LEU A 131 7.20 -2.88 -6.56
CA LEU A 131 7.31 -3.66 -5.34
C LEU A 131 7.38 -5.16 -5.63
N LEU A 132 6.52 -5.66 -6.53
CA LEU A 132 6.57 -7.06 -6.98
C LEU A 132 7.91 -7.42 -7.62
N GLU A 133 8.48 -6.53 -8.44
CA GLU A 133 9.78 -6.77 -9.06
C GLU A 133 10.92 -6.73 -8.02
N MET A 134 10.83 -5.91 -6.97
CA MET A 134 11.78 -5.95 -5.86
C MET A 134 11.67 -7.23 -5.03
N LEU A 135 10.46 -7.69 -4.71
CA LEU A 135 10.24 -8.95 -3.99
C LEU A 135 10.76 -10.16 -4.79
N ARG A 136 10.81 -10.04 -6.13
CA ARG A 136 11.45 -11.03 -7.02
C ARG A 136 12.97 -10.87 -7.13
N GLY A 137 13.56 -9.92 -6.41
CA GLY A 137 15.00 -9.61 -6.44
C GLY A 137 15.47 -8.91 -7.72
N ARG A 138 14.55 -8.38 -8.55
CA ARG A 138 14.86 -7.74 -9.84
C ARG A 138 14.99 -6.22 -9.76
N ARG A 139 14.60 -5.63 -8.64
CA ARG A 139 14.70 -4.19 -8.36
C ARG A 139 15.34 -3.94 -7.01
N THR A 140 16.25 -2.96 -6.97
CA THR A 140 16.77 -2.41 -5.71
C THR A 140 15.86 -1.32 -5.16
N TYR A 141 16.07 -0.95 -3.90
CA TYR A 141 15.34 0.17 -3.26
C TYR A 141 15.49 1.48 -4.01
N GLU A 142 16.72 1.80 -4.42
CA GLU A 142 17.03 2.99 -5.20
C GLU A 142 16.35 2.99 -6.57
N GLN A 143 16.32 1.84 -7.26
CA GLN A 143 15.66 1.71 -8.55
C GLN A 143 14.15 1.91 -8.45
N ILE A 144 13.51 1.37 -7.41
CA ILE A 144 12.09 1.59 -7.14
C ILE A 144 11.84 3.07 -6.88
N GLN A 145 12.61 3.68 -5.98
CA GLN A 145 12.46 5.09 -5.63
C GLN A 145 12.53 5.96 -6.88
N HIS A 146 13.57 5.77 -7.70
CA HIS A 146 13.76 6.53 -8.92
C HIS A 146 12.60 6.36 -9.93
N ARG A 147 12.08 5.13 -10.09
CA ARG A 147 10.92 4.85 -10.96
C ARG A 147 9.66 5.56 -10.48
N ILE A 148 9.43 5.57 -9.17
CA ILE A 148 8.25 6.23 -8.57
C ILE A 148 8.38 7.75 -8.68
N GLU A 149 9.57 8.32 -8.45
CA GLU A 149 9.82 9.75 -8.64
C GLU A 149 9.48 10.19 -10.07
N ILE A 150 10.01 9.49 -11.08
CA ILE A 150 9.73 9.73 -12.50
C ILE A 150 8.22 9.69 -12.79
N ALA A 151 7.51 8.70 -12.25
CA ALA A 151 6.08 8.55 -12.47
C ALA A 151 5.28 9.66 -11.75
N ALA A 152 5.61 9.93 -10.48
CA ALA A 152 4.93 10.93 -9.67
C ALA A 152 5.07 12.34 -10.25
N GLU A 153 6.26 12.72 -10.73
CA GLU A 153 6.48 14.02 -11.38
C GLU A 153 5.58 14.24 -12.60
N ARG A 154 5.32 13.19 -13.38
CA ARG A 154 4.50 13.28 -14.59
C ARG A 154 3.01 13.20 -14.30
N LEU A 155 2.61 12.27 -13.43
CA LEU A 155 1.21 12.03 -13.09
C LEU A 155 0.63 13.15 -12.21
N LEU A 156 1.45 13.77 -11.36
CA LEU A 156 1.01 14.80 -10.42
C LEU A 156 1.45 16.21 -10.84
N ALA A 157 1.79 16.41 -12.11
CA ALA A 157 2.19 17.73 -12.63
C ALA A 157 1.08 18.79 -12.54
N GLY A 158 -0.19 18.35 -12.54
CA GLY A 158 -1.38 19.22 -12.42
C GLY A 158 -1.93 19.37 -11.00
N PHE A 159 -1.23 18.84 -9.98
CA PHE A 159 -1.61 18.91 -8.57
C PHE A 159 -1.04 20.14 -7.88
#